data_AF-A0A3C0T574-F1
#
_entry.id   AF-A0A3C0T574-F1
#
_cell.length_a   1.000
_cell.length_b   1.000
_cell.length_c   1.000
_cell.angle_alpha   90.00
_cell.angle_beta   90.00
_cell.angle_gamma   90.00
#
_symmetry.space_group_name_H-M   'P 1'
#
loop_
_entity.id
_entity.type
_entity.pdbx_description
1 polymer ?
#
loop_
_entity_poly.entity_id
_entity_poly.type
_entity_poly.pdbx_seq_one_letter_code
_entity_poly.pdbx_strand_id
1 'polypeptide(L)' 'NSIFDSIVVDDTIDTDANARRVTLQWGHDQLELFEPKGPGPVADFVEGRKIGLFAGGFALDNPAAVAARIEQVGIKVT' A
#
# COMPACT_ATOMS: atom_id res chain seq x y z
N ASN A 1 22.05 -8.05 -3.38
CA ASN A 1 21.21 -9.06 -2.71
C ASN A 1 19.79 -8.90 -3.22
N SER A 2 19.44 -9.64 -4.27
CA SER A 2 18.07 -9.70 -4.78
C SER A 2 17.29 -10.66 -3.90
N ILE A 3 16.35 -10.16 -3.11
CA ILE A 3 15.35 -11.02 -2.46
C ILE A 3 14.30 -11.30 -3.53
N PHE A 4 14.11 -12.57 -3.92
CA PHE A 4 13.16 -13.00 -4.96
C PHE A 4 13.33 -12.32 -6.35
N ASP A 5 14.56 -12.02 -6.75
CA ASP A 5 14.87 -11.31 -8.01
C ASP A 5 14.17 -9.93 -8.15
N SER A 6 13.78 -9.34 -7.01
CA SER A 6 13.21 -8.00 -6.98
C SER A 6 14.29 -6.92 -6.90
N ILE A 7 13.96 -5.74 -7.43
CA ILE A 7 14.78 -4.53 -7.32
C ILE A 7 14.03 -3.46 -6.54
N VAL A 8 14.74 -2.73 -5.68
CA VAL A 8 14.16 -1.54 -5.03
C VAL A 8 14.01 -0.46 -6.08
N VAL A 9 12.78 0.03 -6.28
CA VAL A 9 12.47 1.11 -7.24
C VAL A 9 12.07 2.41 -6.56
N ASP A 10 11.69 2.36 -5.28
CA ASP A 10 11.40 3.55 -4.47
C ASP A 10 11.64 3.27 -2.98
N ASP A 11 12.02 4.31 -2.22
CA ASP A 11 12.18 4.28 -0.75
C ASP A 11 11.82 5.66 -0.20
N THR A 12 10.57 5.80 0.23
CA THR A 12 9.97 7.10 0.56
C THR A 12 9.18 7.04 1.87
N ILE A 13 8.73 8.20 2.34
CA ILE A 13 7.78 8.27 3.45
C ILE A 13 6.39 8.41 2.86
N ASP A 14 5.52 7.48 3.23
CA ASP A 14 4.09 7.58 3.00
C ASP A 14 3.47 8.39 4.14
N THR A 15 2.94 9.57 3.80
CA THR A 15 2.38 10.50 4.78
C THR A 15 1.02 10.04 5.31
N ASP A 16 0.24 9.34 4.49
CA ASP A 16 -1.11 8.90 4.84
C ASP A 16 -1.03 7.69 5.79
N ALA A 17 -0.06 6.81 5.55
CA ALA A 17 0.21 5.65 6.39
C ALA A 17 1.13 5.95 7.59
N ASN A 18 1.77 7.12 7.63
CA ASN A 18 2.85 7.49 8.56
C ASN A 18 3.93 6.40 8.69
N ALA A 19 4.46 5.98 7.54
CA ALA A 19 5.36 4.85 7.44
C ALA A 19 6.47 5.10 6.42
N ARG A 20 7.62 4.46 6.62
CA ARG A 20 8.58 4.28 5.54
C ARG A 20 8.05 3.20 4.60
N ARG A 21 8.02 3.48 3.30
CA ARG A 21 7.55 2.60 2.23
C ARG A 21 8.70 2.28 1.30
N VAL A 22 9.08 1.02 1.23
CA VAL A 22 10.06 0.51 0.26
C VAL A 22 9.31 -0.25 -0.81
N THR A 23 9.41 0.21 -2.06
CA THR A 23 8.76 -0.42 -3.21
C THR A 23 9.73 -1.32 -3.95
N LEU A 24 9.35 -2.58 -4.12
CA LEU A 24 10.09 -3.60 -4.84
C LEU A 24 9.37 -3.90 -6.16
N GLN A 25 10.08 -3.81 -7.28
CA GLN A 25 9.59 -4.34 -8.55
C GLN A 25 9.74 -5.87 -8.56
N TRP A 26 8.63 -6.59 -8.74
CA TRP A 26 8.61 -8.05 -8.78
C TRP A 26 7.84 -8.55 -10.02
N GLY A 27 8.58 -8.87 -11.08
CA GLY A 27 7.97 -9.22 -12.37
C GLY A 27 7.17 -8.04 -12.94
N HIS A 28 5.87 -8.23 -13.14
CA HIS A 28 4.93 -7.19 -13.60
C HIS A 28 4.22 -6.44 -12.47
N ASP A 29 4.41 -6.88 -11.22
CA ASP A 29 3.75 -6.34 -10.05
C ASP A 29 4.74 -5.57 -9.16
N GLN A 30 4.19 -4.89 -8.16
CA GLN A 30 4.98 -4.24 -7.10
C GLN A 30 4.61 -4.80 -5.74
N LEU A 31 5.63 -4.99 -4.90
CA LEU A 31 5.49 -5.32 -3.49
C LEU A 31 5.99 -4.13 -2.67
N GLU A 32 5.16 -3.66 -1.76
CA GLU A 32 5.50 -2.55 -0.87
C GLU A 32 5.70 -3.06 0.56
N LEU A 33 6.86 -2.74 1.14
CA LEU A 33 7.16 -3.01 2.53
C LEU A 33 6.96 -1.72 3.34
N PHE A 34 6.04 -1.76 4.29
CA PHE A 34 5.74 -0.64 5.18
C PHE A 34 6.32 -0.87 6.57
N GLU A 35 7.08 0.11 7.05
CA GLU A 35 7.64 0.17 8.40
C GLU A 35 7.07 1.40 9.13
N PRO A 36 6.30 1.24 10.22
CA PRO A 36 5.72 2.37 10.94
C PRO A 36 6.78 3.36 11.42
N LYS A 37 6.51 4.67 11.27
CA LYS A 37 7.38 5.73 11.82
C LYS A 37 6.86 6.34 13.13
N GLY A 38 5.68 5.93 13.56
CA GLY A 38 4.98 6.41 14.73
C GLY A 38 3.51 6.01 14.67
N PRO A 39 2.63 6.66 15.45
CA PRO A 39 1.20 6.39 15.42
C PRO A 39 0.61 6.56 14.02
N GLY A 40 -0.16 5.58 13.55
CA GLY A 40 -0.76 5.59 12.22
C GLY A 40 -1.28 4.20 11.80
N PRO A 41 -1.94 4.10 10.64
CA PRO A 41 -2.65 2.90 10.21
C PRO A 41 -1.80 1.62 10.19
N VAL A 42 -0.51 1.74 9.84
CA VAL A 42 0.42 0.59 9.80
C VAL A 42 0.80 0.15 11.21
N ALA A 43 1.03 1.11 12.13
CA ALA A 43 1.28 0.80 13.53
C ALA A 43 0.08 0.06 14.13
N ASP A 44 -1.14 0.57 13.90
CA ASP A 44 -2.38 -0.05 14.38
C ASP A 44 -2.57 -1.47 13.83
N PHE A 45 -2.20 -1.72 12.57
CA PHE A 45 -2.26 -3.05 11.97
C PHE A 45 -1.30 -4.03 12.67
N VAL A 46 -0.06 -3.62 12.89
CA VAL A 46 0.98 -4.44 13.53
C VAL A 46 0.65 -4.69 15.01
N GLU A 47 0.27 -3.65 15.75
CA GLU A 47 -0.09 -3.73 17.18
C GLU A 47 -1.35 -4.58 17.40
N GLY A 48 -2.30 -4.53 16.45
CA GLY A 48 -3.46 -5.42 16.39
C GLY A 48 -3.11 -6.89 16.16
N ARG A 49 -1.81 -7.24 16.10
CA ARG A 49 -1.28 -8.58 15.81
C ARG A 49 -1.80 -9.17 14.50
N LYS A 50 -2.17 -8.31 13.55
CA LYS A 50 -2.52 -8.75 12.20
C LYS A 50 -1.24 -9.15 11.49
N ILE A 51 -1.29 -10.27 10.79
CA ILE A 51 -0.18 -10.79 9.99
C ILE A 51 -0.59 -10.81 8.53
N GLY A 52 0.37 -10.61 7.63
CA GLY A 52 0.14 -10.68 6.18
C GLY A 52 -0.06 -9.31 5.53
N LEU A 53 -1.01 -9.23 4.61
CA LEU A 53 -1.19 -8.07 3.72
C LEU A 53 -1.93 -6.93 4.44
N PHE A 54 -1.26 -5.78 4.58
CA PHE A 54 -1.86 -4.56 5.12
C PHE A 54 -2.87 -3.94 4.15
N ALA A 55 -2.47 -3.83 2.88
CA ALA A 55 -3.28 -3.25 1.80
C ALA A 55 -2.91 -3.88 0.46
N GLY A 56 -3.82 -3.78 -0.52
CA GLY A 56 -3.58 -4.15 -1.90
C GLY A 56 -4.28 -3.16 -2.83
N GLY A 57 -3.72 -2.97 -4.02
CA GLY A 57 -4.22 -1.99 -4.98
C GLY A 57 -3.82 -2.32 -6.41
N PHE A 58 -4.24 -1.48 -7.33
CA PHE A 58 -3.94 -1.56 -8.75
C PHE A 58 -3.76 -0.15 -9.31
N ALA A 59 -2.89 -0.03 -10.32
CA ALA A 59 -2.72 1.23 -11.04
C ALA A 59 -4.00 1.56 -11.82
N LEU A 60 -4.38 2.83 -11.82
CA LEU A 60 -5.58 3.34 -12.46
C LEU A 60 -5.28 4.58 -13.28
N ASP A 61 -5.81 4.64 -14.50
CA ASP A 61 -5.74 5.84 -15.33
C ASP A 61 -6.56 7.00 -14.74
N ASN A 62 -7.70 6.68 -14.12
CA ASN A 62 -8.58 7.67 -13.49
C ASN A 62 -9.19 7.13 -12.17
N PRO A 63 -8.49 7.28 -11.04
CA PRO A 63 -8.98 6.86 -9.73
C PRO A 63 -10.32 7.47 -9.34
N ALA A 64 -10.57 8.73 -9.72
CA ALA A 64 -11.82 9.43 -9.38
C ALA A 64 -13.05 8.83 -10.09
N ALA A 65 -12.90 8.43 -11.35
CA ALA A 65 -13.99 7.77 -12.09
C ALA A 65 -14.34 6.40 -11.48
N VAL A 66 -13.32 5.65 -11.04
CA VAL A 66 -13.54 4.37 -10.35
C VAL A 66 -14.23 4.59 -9.01
N ALA A 67 -13.77 5.56 -8.21
CA ALA A 67 -14.41 5.91 -6.95
C ALA A 67 -15.89 6.28 -7.12
N ALA A 68 -16.21 7.17 -8.07
CA ALA A 68 -17.58 7.56 -8.36
C ALA A 68 -18.45 6.36 -8.79
N ARG A 69 -17.90 5.42 -9.56
CA ARG A 69 -18.62 4.20 -9.95
C ARG A 69 -18.89 3.27 -8.76
N ILE A 70 -17.93 3.15 -7.84
CA ILE A 70 -18.05 2.35 -6.61
C ILE A 70 -19.15 2.95 -5.71
N GLU A 71 -19.18 4.27 -5.54
CA GLU A 71 -20.24 4.96 -4.78
C GLU A 71 -21.62 4.79 -5.41
N GLN A 72 -21.74 4.89 -6.74
CA GLN A 72 -23.00 4.70 -7.46
C GLN A 72 -23.64 3.33 -7.23
N VAL A 73 -22.84 2.29 -6.96
CA VAL A 73 -23.34 0.94 -6.64
C VAL A 73 -23.54 0.72 -5.14
N GLY A 74 -23.45 1.76 -4.33
CA GLY A 74 -23.72 1.74 -2.90
C GLY A 74 -22.56 1.27 -2.02
N ILE A 75 -21.35 1.18 -2.58
CA ILE A 75 -20.14 0.85 -1.82
C ILE A 75 -19.48 2.15 -1.35
N LYS A 76 -19.19 2.24 -0.05
CA LYS A 76 -18.56 3.43 0.52
C LYS A 76 -17.07 3.46 0.14
N VAL A 77 -16.63 4.57 -0.44
CA VAL A 77 -15.21 4.92 -0.59
C VAL A 77 -14.89 5.91 0.55
N THR A 78 -13.86 5.64 1.33
CA THR A 78 -13.43 6.47 2.49
C THR A 78 -12.02 6.94 2.31
#